data_AF-M7NX27-F1
#
_entry.id   AF-M7NX27-F1
#
_cell.length_a   1.000
_cell.length_b   1.000
_cell.length_c   1.000
_cell.angle_alpha   90.00
_cell.angle_beta   90.00
_cell.angle_gamma   90.00
#
_symmetry.space_group_name_H-M   'P 1'
#
loop_
_entity.id
_entity.type
_entity.pdbx_description
1 polymer ?
#
loop_
_entity_poly.entity_id
_entity_poly.type
_entity_poly.pdbx_seq_one_letter_code
_entity_poly.pdbx_strand_id
1 'polypeptide(L)' 'MKATFRTPKTHKGWIGLFAILTIVLLGSWPVIPLLNHTTIIFGMPILMVWSILLIFLTTGILMILNKMGVND' A
#
# COMPACT_ATOMS: atom_id res chain seq x y z
N MET A 1 -1.11 29.00 1.80
CA MET A 1 -2.22 28.03 1.73
C MET A 1 -2.38 27.39 3.10
N LYS A 2 -3.55 27.49 3.74
CA LYS A 2 -3.79 26.85 5.05
C LYS A 2 -4.01 25.36 4.80
N ALA A 3 -3.07 24.51 5.22
CA ALA A 3 -3.20 23.06 5.08
C ALA A 3 -4.23 22.56 6.09
N THR A 4 -5.50 22.52 5.70
CA THR A 4 -6.54 21.88 6.51
C THR A 4 -6.48 20.38 6.29
N PHE A 5 -6.01 19.63 7.28
CA PHE A 5 -5.97 18.18 7.22
C PHE A 5 -7.40 17.63 7.29
N ARG A 6 -7.87 16.98 6.22
CA ARG A 6 -9.22 16.38 6.16
C ARG A 6 -9.13 14.91 6.54
N THR A 7 -9.68 14.56 7.69
CA THR A 7 -9.77 13.17 8.14
C THR A 7 -10.99 12.45 7.58
N PRO A 8 -10.97 11.11 7.45
CA PRO A 8 -12.14 10.35 7.06
C PRO A 8 -13.25 10.49 8.11
N LYS A 9 -14.48 10.74 7.67
CA LYS A 9 -15.66 10.83 8.55
C LYS A 9 -16.44 9.52 8.66
N THR A 10 -16.20 8.58 7.75
CA THR A 10 -16.93 7.31 7.65
C THR A 10 -16.02 6.14 8.03
N HIS A 11 -16.61 5.08 8.60
CA HIS A 11 -15.89 3.84 8.91
C HIS A 11 -15.20 3.25 7.67
N LYS A 12 -15.87 3.33 6.51
CA LYS A 12 -15.31 2.88 5.22
C LYS A 12 -14.06 3.68 4.81
N GLY A 13 -14.05 5.00 5.04
CA GLY A 13 -12.89 5.84 4.77
C GLY A 13 -11.70 5.55 5.68
N TRP A 14 -11.95 5.20 6.96
CA TRP A 14 -10.91 4.75 7.88
C TRP A 14 -10.30 3.41 7.46
N ILE A 15 -11.13 2.45 7.02
CA ILE A 15 -10.65 1.19 6.43
C ILE A 15 -9.76 1.47 5.22
N GLY A 16 -10.17 2.38 4.34
CA GLY A 16 -9.39 2.75 3.15
C GLY A 16 -8.04 3.38 3.48
N LEU A 17 -8.02 4.30 4.46
CA LEU A 17 -6.79 4.91 4.94
C LEU A 17 -5.85 3.85 5.54
N PHE A 18 -6.37 2.94 6.37
CA PHE A 18 -5.59 1.86 6.96
C PHE A 18 -5.02 0.90 5.90
N ALA A 19 -5.83 0.55 4.88
CA ALA A 19 -5.41 -0.32 3.79
C ALA A 19 -4.24 0.29 3.00
N ILE A 20 -4.31 1.59 2.68
CA ILE A 20 -3.22 2.30 1.99
C ILE A 20 -1.96 2.38 2.88
N LEU A 21 -2.11 2.73 4.17
CA LEU A 21 -0.98 2.77 5.09
C LEU A 21 -0.28 1.40 5.19
N THR A 22 -1.05 0.32 5.21
CA THR A 22 -0.51 -1.04 5.24
C THR A 22 0.34 -1.32 4.00
N ILE A 23 -0.12 -0.96 2.80
CA ILE A 23 0.67 -1.10 1.57
C ILE A 23 1.95 -0.28 1.64
N VAL A 24 1.88 0.96 2.13
CA VAL A 24 3.06 1.83 2.27
C VAL A 24 4.09 1.19 3.21
N LEU A 25 3.64 0.63 4.33
CA LEU A 25 4.52 -0.09 5.26
C LEU A 25 5.13 -1.33 4.60
N LEU A 26 4.37 -2.08 3.80
CA LEU A 26 4.84 -3.25 3.06
C LEU A 26 5.83 -2.91 1.94
N GLY A 27 5.73 -1.70 1.37
CA GLY A 27 6.68 -1.18 0.37
C GLY A 27 7.85 -0.40 0.96
N SER A 28 7.85 -0.13 2.28
CA SER A 28 8.89 0.65 2.94
C SER A 28 10.12 -0.19 3.28
N TRP A 29 11.20 0.51 3.64
CA TRP A 29 12.50 -0.06 3.98
C TRP A 29 12.49 -1.27 4.93
N PRO A 30 11.66 -1.38 6.00
CA PRO A 30 11.76 -2.54 6.90
C PRO A 30 11.51 -3.90 6.23
N VAL A 31 10.80 -3.93 5.09
CA VAL A 31 10.49 -5.18 4.38
C VAL A 31 11.57 -5.56 3.36
N ILE A 32 12.37 -4.59 2.89
CA ILE A 32 13.39 -4.81 1.86
C ILE A 32 14.48 -5.80 2.31
N PRO A 33 15.04 -5.71 3.54
CA PRO A 33 16.02 -6.69 4.04
C PRO A 33 15.49 -8.12 4.14
N LEU A 34 14.17 -8.30 4.33
CA LEU A 34 13.56 -9.64 4.35
C LEU A 34 13.60 -10.29 2.97
N LEU A 35 13.45 -9.49 1.92
CA LEU A 35 13.38 -9.94 0.53
C LEU A 35 14.75 -9.92 -0.18
N ASN A 36 15.69 -9.12 0.31
CA ASN A 36 17.02 -8.95 -0.26
C ASN A 36 18.10 -9.11 0.80
N HIS A 37 18.54 -10.35 1.00
CA HIS A 37 19.68 -10.69 1.84
C HIS A 37 20.70 -11.51 1.04
N THR A 38 21.96 -11.49 1.48
CA THR A 38 23.14 -11.90 0.70
C THR A 38 23.16 -13.36 0.23
N THR A 39 22.30 -14.21 0.78
CA THR A 39 22.14 -15.60 0.34
C THR A 39 21.17 -15.76 -0.84
N ILE A 40 20.39 -14.73 -1.18
CA ILE A 40 19.45 -14.73 -2.30
C ILE A 40 20.16 -14.19 -3.55
N ILE A 41 20.53 -15.11 -4.45
CA ILE A 41 21.19 -14.81 -5.75
C ILE A 41 20.34 -13.87 -6.64
N PHE A 42 19.01 -13.88 -6.47
CA PHE A 42 18.05 -13.08 -7.23
C PHE A 42 17.33 -11.99 -6.41
N GLY A 43 17.97 -11.42 -5.38
CA GLY A 43 17.34 -10.42 -4.52
C GLY A 43 16.71 -9.25 -5.29
N MET A 44 17.41 -8.74 -6.30
CA MET A 44 16.93 -7.65 -7.17
C MET A 44 15.67 -8.05 -7.97
N PRO A 45 15.66 -9.15 -8.76
CA PRO A 45 14.43 -9.63 -9.41
C PRO A 45 13.27 -9.89 -8.46
N ILE A 46 13.51 -10.41 -7.26
CA ILE A 46 12.46 -10.66 -6.26
C ILE A 46 11.84 -9.35 -5.78
N LEU A 47 12.64 -8.31 -5.57
CA LEU A 47 12.14 -6.97 -5.24
C LEU A 47 11.28 -6.38 -6.37
N MET A 48 11.63 -6.64 -7.64
CA MET A 48 10.81 -6.21 -8.77
C MET A 48 9.44 -6.89 -8.76
N VAL A 49 9.40 -8.22 -8.54
CA VAL A 49 8.14 -8.97 -8.42
C VAL A 49 7.31 -8.48 -7.23
N TRP A 50 7.96 -8.20 -6.09
CA TRP A 50 7.30 -7.63 -4.92
C TRP A 50 6.68 -6.26 -5.21
N SER A 51 7.39 -5.42 -5.96
CA SER A 51 6.89 -4.10 -6.35
C SER A 51 5.67 -4.21 -7.26
N ILE A 52 5.68 -5.14 -8.22
CA ILE A 52 4.53 -5.44 -9.08
C ILE A 52 3.33 -5.87 -8.23
N LEU A 53 3.54 -6.75 -7.24
CA LEU A 53 2.50 -7.16 -6.30
C LEU A 53 1.89 -5.97 -5.53
N LEU A 54 2.72 -5.05 -5.04
CA LEU A 54 2.25 -3.86 -4.33
C LEU A 54 1.42 -2.93 -5.24
N ILE A 55 1.77 -2.81 -6.52
CA ILE A 55 0.99 -2.04 -7.51
C ILE A 55 -0.39 -2.67 -7.69
N PHE A 56 -0.46 -4.00 -7.87
CA PHE A 56 -1.74 -4.71 -7.97
C PHE A 56 -2.57 -4.57 -6.70
N LEU A 57 -1.96 -4.67 -5.51
CA LEU A 57 -2.64 -4.48 -4.23
C LEU A 57 -3.21 -3.07 -4.09
N THR A 58 -2.42 -2.05 -4.43
CA THR A 58 -2.86 -0.65 -4.38
C THR A 58 -4.04 -0.43 -5.31
N THR A 59 -3.93 -0.89 -6.55
CA THR A 59 -4.98 -0.74 -7.56
C THR A 59 -6.25 -1.49 -7.16
N GLY A 60 -6.11 -2.72 -6.65
CA GLY A 60 -7.24 -3.53 -6.16
C GLY A 60 -7.93 -2.90 -4.96
N ILE A 61 -7.19 -2.39 -3.98
CA ILE A 61 -7.75 -1.69 -2.81
C ILE A 61 -8.53 -0.45 -3.26
N LEU A 62 -7.98 0.38 -4.14
CA LEU A 62 -8.69 1.56 -4.67
C LEU A 62 -9.97 1.15 -5.41
N MET A 63 -9.93 0.07 -6.20
CA MET A 63 -11.11 -0.44 -6.90
C MET A 63 -12.19 -0.93 -5.91
N ILE A 64 -11.81 -1.63 -4.85
CA ILE A 64 -12.73 -2.11 -3.80
C ILE A 64 -13.33 -0.92 -3.05
N LEU A 65 -12.52 0.05 -2.64
CA LEU A 65 -12.99 1.24 -1.93
C LEU A 65 -13.95 2.07 -2.78
N ASN A 66 -13.69 2.17 -4.09
CA ASN A 66 -14.59 2.81 -5.03
C ASN A 66 -15.93 2.06 -5.12
N LYS A 67 -15.89 0.72 -5.23
CA LYS A 67 -17.09 -0.11 -5.25
C LYS A 67 -17.89 -0.06 -3.94
N MET A 68 -17.23 0.22 -2.81
CA MET A 68 -17.87 0.39 -1.51
C MET A 68 -18.56 1.75 -1.32
N GLY A 69 -18.43 2.68 -2.27
CA GLY A 69 -18.96 4.04 -2.16
C GLY A 69 -18.30 4.81 -1.02
N VAL A 70 -16.97 4.72 -0.87
CA VAL A 70 -16.21 5.52 0.11
C VAL A 70 -16.22 7.02 -0.23
N ASN A 71 -16.37 7.34 -1.52
CA ASN A 71 -16.41 8.69 -2.05
C ASN A 71 -17.82 9.29 -2.15
N ASP A 72 -18.87 8.50 -1.90
CA ASP A 72 -20.28 8.93 -1.83
C ASP A 72 -20.65 9.38 -0.40
#